data_AF-A0A412KW50-F1
#
_entry.id   AF-A0A412KW50-F1
#
_cell.length_a   1.000
_cell.length_b   1.000
_cell.length_c   1.000
_cell.angle_alpha   90.00
_cell.angle_beta   90.00
_cell.angle_gamma   90.00
#
_symmetry.space_group_name_H-M   'P 1'
#
loop_
_entity.id
_entity.type
_entity.pdbx_description
1 polymer ?
#
loop_
_entity_poly.entity_id
_entity_poly.type
_entity_poly.pdbx_seq_one_letter_code
_entity_poly.pdbx_strand_id
1 'polypeptide(L)'
;MGYICLTVFLFCVSLLPPAYLRYYPFRSIAGLPTRRFLIGGHLIIFLLEFILLSLLFYRGMLTFDDGVFQKLYYFCYMPHFLLLIFTIRPYWFRHLFVLGLQAIYMISIHTLALEVFKLLLPQAWMFNRFHLYFVIYLTLFLLGMPLMMRILRQLFTPRQLLGKRPSFWLYLGPVPLLLCYYHGNAGYMTLDPSLLFLPSIQLYTVVTRCVLLLVGLFLVMSIRDGILQVQKMFCLKERNLQLQEQLTQLNDYAVSLRQEQKELAILRHDSRHQLRMLAELVENGHYREAEQLLLRLQEEMVKK
;
A
#
# COMPACT_ATOMS: atom_id res chain seq x y z
N MET A 1 -37.85 -20.66 16.75
CA MET A 1 -36.52 -21.26 16.53
C MET A 1 -36.00 -21.07 15.12
N GLY A 2 -36.71 -21.54 14.07
CA GLY A 2 -36.26 -21.39 12.69
C GLY A 2 -35.94 -19.94 12.27
N TYR A 3 -36.77 -18.97 12.67
CA TYR A 3 -36.54 -17.55 12.41
C TYR A 3 -35.23 -17.01 13.03
N ILE A 4 -34.97 -17.34 14.30
CA ILE A 4 -33.78 -16.91 15.03
C ILE A 4 -32.54 -17.49 14.35
N CYS A 5 -32.54 -18.81 14.11
CA CYS A 5 -31.44 -19.51 13.45
C CYS A 5 -31.17 -18.94 12.05
N LEU A 6 -32.21 -18.68 11.25
CA LEU A 6 -32.06 -18.10 9.92
C LEU A 6 -31.45 -16.69 9.98
N THR A 7 -31.94 -15.84 10.88
CA THR A 7 -31.45 -14.46 11.01
C THR A 7 -30.00 -14.42 11.49
N VAL A 8 -29.66 -15.22 12.50
CA VAL A 8 -28.29 -15.35 13.02
C VAL A 8 -27.37 -15.95 11.96
N PHE A 9 -27.83 -16.95 11.20
CA PHE A 9 -27.08 -17.53 10.10
C PHE A 9 -26.75 -16.48 9.04
N LEU A 10 -27.75 -15.73 8.58
CA LEU A 10 -27.56 -14.65 7.60
C LEU A 10 -26.62 -13.55 8.12
N PHE A 11 -26.73 -13.21 9.41
CA PHE A 11 -25.79 -12.30 10.07
C PHE A 11 -24.35 -12.85 10.04
N CYS A 12 -24.11 -14.08 10.47
CA CYS A 12 -22.77 -14.68 10.44
C CYS A 12 -22.22 -14.77 9.00
N VAL A 13 -23.07 -15.13 8.02
CA VAL A 13 -22.68 -15.16 6.60
C VAL A 13 -22.29 -13.77 6.12
N SER A 14 -22.98 -12.71 6.57
CA SER A 14 -22.67 -11.33 6.19
C SER A 14 -21.29 -10.84 6.65
N LEU A 15 -20.64 -11.50 7.61
CA LEU A 15 -19.27 -11.19 8.05
C LEU A 15 -18.20 -11.74 7.09
N LEU A 16 -18.51 -12.79 6.31
CA LEU A 16 -17.54 -13.52 5.48
C LEU A 16 -17.06 -12.73 4.24
N PRO A 17 -17.94 -12.17 3.38
CA PRO A 17 -17.50 -11.43 2.20
C PRO A 17 -16.60 -10.23 2.56
N PRO A 18 -16.93 -9.42 3.59
CA PRO A 18 -16.02 -8.39 4.09
C PRO A 18 -14.67 -8.92 4.58
N ALA A 19 -14.63 -10.05 5.30
CA ALA A 19 -13.39 -10.65 5.77
C ALA A 19 -12.47 -11.07 4.60
N TYR A 20 -13.05 -11.64 3.54
CA TYR A 20 -12.31 -11.97 2.33
C TYR A 20 -11.77 -10.72 1.61
N LEU A 21 -12.57 -9.66 1.55
CA LEU A 21 -12.20 -8.39 0.92
C LEU A 21 -10.98 -7.75 1.61
N ARG A 22 -10.85 -7.92 2.93
CA ARG A 22 -9.67 -7.49 3.70
C ARG A 22 -8.42 -8.31 3.42
N TYR A 23 -8.58 -9.62 3.23
CA TYR A 23 -7.49 -10.50 2.86
C TYR A 23 -6.95 -10.20 1.46
N TYR A 24 -7.82 -9.79 0.55
CA TYR A 24 -7.54 -9.71 -0.88
C TYR A 24 -6.30 -8.89 -1.31
N PRO A 25 -6.01 -7.69 -0.77
CA PRO A 25 -4.79 -6.94 -1.09
C PRO A 25 -3.49 -7.69 -0.77
N PHE A 26 -3.52 -8.59 0.21
CA PHE A 26 -2.36 -9.32 0.71
C PHE A 26 -2.18 -10.69 0.06
N ARG A 27 -3.12 -11.09 -0.83
CA ARG A 27 -3.12 -12.41 -1.46
C ARG A 27 -1.83 -12.74 -2.21
N SER A 28 -1.14 -11.73 -2.74
CA SER A 28 0.09 -11.89 -3.50
C SER A 28 1.26 -12.43 -2.65
N ILE A 29 1.16 -12.34 -1.33
CA ILE A 29 2.21 -12.75 -0.38
C ILE A 29 1.79 -13.95 0.45
N ALA A 30 0.49 -14.11 0.67
CA ALA A 30 -0.04 -15.28 1.33
C ALA A 30 0.12 -16.52 0.42
N GLY A 31 1.07 -17.38 0.77
CA GLY A 31 1.27 -18.68 0.12
C GLY A 31 0.06 -19.62 0.31
N LEU A 32 0.07 -20.73 -0.43
CA LEU A 32 -0.98 -21.76 -0.37
C LEU A 32 -1.28 -22.29 1.06
N PRO A 33 -0.30 -22.61 1.93
CA PRO A 33 -0.61 -23.10 3.28
C PRO A 33 -1.29 -22.03 4.13
N THR A 34 -0.80 -20.78 4.07
CA THR A 34 -1.37 -19.63 4.77
C THR A 34 -2.82 -19.37 4.35
N ARG A 35 -3.13 -19.52 3.06
CA ARG A 35 -4.50 -19.39 2.54
C ARG A 35 -5.44 -20.45 3.11
N ARG A 36 -5.01 -21.71 3.13
CA ARG A 36 -5.80 -22.81 3.70
C ARG A 36 -6.05 -22.60 5.20
N PHE A 37 -5.03 -22.14 5.93
CA PHE A 37 -5.17 -21.80 7.34
C PHE A 37 -6.17 -20.65 7.57
N LEU A 38 -6.11 -19.58 6.77
CA LEU A 38 -7.06 -18.47 6.85
C LEU A 38 -8.50 -18.92 6.57
N ILE A 39 -8.72 -19.73 5.54
CA ILE A 39 -10.05 -20.25 5.19
C ILE A 39 -10.57 -21.12 6.34
N GLY A 40 -9.75 -22.06 6.84
CA GLY A 40 -10.12 -22.91 7.97
C GLY A 40 -10.41 -22.11 9.24
N GLY A 41 -9.57 -21.12 9.54
CA GLY A 41 -9.76 -20.23 10.70
C GLY A 41 -11.05 -19.41 10.61
N HIS A 42 -11.35 -18.81 9.45
CA HIS A 42 -12.61 -18.09 9.24
C HIS A 42 -13.83 -19.02 9.36
N LEU A 43 -13.73 -20.26 8.88
CA LEU A 43 -14.80 -21.24 9.00
C LEU A 43 -15.04 -21.65 10.46
N ILE A 44 -13.99 -21.86 11.23
CA ILE A 44 -14.08 -22.16 12.68
C ILE A 44 -14.71 -20.97 13.42
N ILE A 45 -14.25 -19.75 13.17
CA ILE A 45 -14.80 -18.53 13.78
C ILE A 45 -16.29 -18.41 13.45
N PHE A 46 -16.66 -18.58 12.18
CA PHE A 46 -18.06 -18.56 11.73
C PHE A 46 -18.92 -19.58 12.48
N LEU A 47 -18.46 -20.83 12.62
CA LEU A 47 -19.21 -21.87 13.34
C LEU A 47 -19.39 -21.53 14.82
N LEU A 48 -18.32 -21.05 15.47
CA LEU A 48 -18.37 -20.64 16.89
C LEU A 48 -19.33 -19.46 17.09
N GLU A 49 -19.25 -18.43 16.26
CA GLU A 49 -20.15 -17.28 16.30
C GLU A 49 -21.59 -17.68 16.06
N PHE A 50 -21.85 -18.54 15.06
CA PHE A 50 -23.19 -19.01 14.75
C PHE A 50 -23.81 -19.79 15.93
N ILE A 51 -23.06 -20.72 16.53
CA ILE A 51 -23.53 -21.51 17.68
C ILE A 51 -23.76 -20.60 18.90
N LEU A 52 -22.78 -19.75 19.22
CA LEU A 52 -22.83 -18.87 20.39
C LEU A 52 -24.00 -17.88 20.30
N LEU A 53 -24.13 -17.18 19.17
CA LEU A 53 -25.22 -16.21 18.96
C LEU A 53 -26.58 -16.91 18.93
N SER A 54 -26.69 -18.06 18.26
CA SER A 54 -27.93 -18.83 18.26
C SER A 54 -28.35 -19.23 19.68
N LEU A 55 -27.40 -19.64 20.53
CA LEU A 55 -27.67 -19.97 21.93
C LEU A 55 -28.09 -18.74 22.74
N LEU A 56 -27.41 -17.59 22.55
CA LEU A 56 -27.71 -16.35 23.27
C LEU A 56 -29.10 -15.80 22.93
N PHE A 57 -29.48 -15.79 21.66
CA PHE A 57 -30.82 -15.39 21.22
C PHE A 57 -31.88 -16.42 21.63
N TYR A 58 -31.57 -17.73 21.57
CA TYR A 58 -32.49 -18.78 22.03
C TYR A 58 -32.80 -18.66 23.52
N ARG A 59 -31.78 -18.38 24.35
CA ARG A 59 -31.93 -18.19 25.79
C ARG A 59 -32.55 -16.84 26.17
N GLY A 60 -32.84 -15.97 25.20
CA GLY A 60 -33.37 -14.62 25.45
C GLY A 60 -32.37 -13.67 26.11
N MET A 61 -31.08 -14.01 26.14
CA MET A 61 -30.04 -13.11 26.65
C MET A 61 -29.76 -11.96 25.67
N LEU A 62 -30.05 -12.18 24.39
CA LEU A 62 -30.10 -11.16 23.36
C LEU A 62 -31.50 -11.11 22.76
N THR A 63 -32.03 -9.90 22.62
CA THR A 63 -33.30 -9.58 21.99
C THR A 63 -33.07 -8.94 20.63
N PHE A 64 -34.02 -9.09 19.71
CA PHE A 64 -33.98 -8.43 18.40
C PHE A 64 -34.44 -6.98 18.53
N ASP A 65 -33.67 -6.20 19.28
CA ASP A 65 -33.89 -4.77 19.48
C ASP A 65 -33.05 -3.95 18.51
N ASP A 66 -33.42 -2.68 18.36
CA ASP A 66 -32.73 -1.74 17.49
C ASP A 66 -31.26 -1.60 17.91
N GLY A 67 -30.38 -1.75 16.92
CA GLY A 67 -28.93 -1.59 17.10
C GLY A 67 -28.18 -2.79 17.69
N VAL A 68 -28.84 -3.89 18.07
CA VAL A 68 -28.14 -5.09 18.58
C VAL A 68 -27.18 -5.65 17.53
N PHE A 69 -27.62 -5.80 16.29
CA PHE A 69 -26.75 -6.29 15.21
C PHE A 69 -25.58 -5.37 14.91
N GLN A 70 -25.71 -4.06 15.10
CA GLN A 70 -24.61 -3.11 14.89
C GLN A 70 -23.52 -3.30 15.95
N LYS A 71 -23.90 -3.49 17.21
CA LYS A 71 -22.97 -3.84 18.30
C LYS A 71 -22.29 -5.18 18.03
N LEU A 72 -23.06 -6.17 17.58
CA LEU A 72 -22.52 -7.48 17.20
C LEU A 72 -21.54 -7.38 16.02
N TYR A 73 -21.78 -6.49 15.04
CA TYR A 73 -20.84 -6.21 13.97
C TYR A 73 -19.51 -5.66 14.48
N TYR A 74 -19.47 -4.85 15.55
CA TYR A 74 -18.18 -4.44 16.12
C TYR A 74 -17.44 -5.60 16.80
N PHE A 75 -18.18 -6.46 17.51
CA PHE A 75 -17.60 -7.54 18.31
C PHE A 75 -17.18 -8.76 17.48
N CYS A 76 -18.10 -9.33 16.69
CA CYS A 76 -17.88 -10.56 15.89
C CYS A 76 -16.89 -10.34 14.73
N TYR A 77 -16.57 -9.08 14.43
CA TYR A 77 -15.65 -8.74 13.36
C TYR A 77 -14.18 -8.71 13.80
N MET A 78 -13.94 -8.63 15.12
CA MET A 78 -12.59 -8.63 15.71
C MET A 78 -11.87 -9.97 15.56
N PRO A 79 -12.48 -11.14 15.84
CA PRO A 79 -11.82 -12.43 15.62
C PRO A 79 -11.33 -12.61 14.18
N HIS A 80 -12.17 -12.24 13.20
CA HIS A 80 -11.82 -12.26 11.79
C HIS A 80 -10.64 -11.33 11.45
N PHE A 81 -10.54 -10.18 12.13
CA PHE A 81 -9.43 -9.24 11.97
C PHE A 81 -8.13 -9.73 12.59
N LEU A 82 -8.21 -10.22 13.82
CA LEU A 82 -7.06 -10.74 14.56
C LEU A 82 -6.46 -11.95 13.82
N LEU A 83 -7.30 -12.87 13.32
CA LEU A 83 -6.84 -14.00 12.52
C LEU A 83 -5.97 -13.53 11.33
N LEU A 84 -6.41 -12.50 10.62
CA LEU A 84 -5.68 -11.98 9.47
C LEU A 84 -4.32 -11.37 9.87
N ILE A 85 -4.31 -10.54 10.92
CA ILE A 85 -3.10 -9.84 11.38
C ILE A 85 -2.06 -10.82 11.92
N PHE A 86 -2.47 -11.85 12.66
CA PHE A 86 -1.54 -12.82 13.22
C PHE A 86 -1.01 -13.79 12.14
N THR A 87 -1.76 -14.02 11.07
CA THR A 87 -1.40 -14.97 10.02
C THR A 87 -0.52 -14.35 8.93
N ILE A 88 -0.85 -13.13 8.48
CA ILE A 88 -0.07 -12.41 7.46
C ILE A 88 0.93 -11.51 8.18
N ARG A 89 2.21 -11.55 7.79
CA ARG A 89 3.35 -10.77 8.35
C ARG A 89 2.92 -9.44 8.98
N PRO A 90 3.56 -8.98 10.09
CA PRO A 90 3.06 -7.89 10.93
C PRO A 90 3.14 -6.50 10.27
N TYR A 91 2.28 -6.26 9.29
CA TYR A 91 2.04 -4.97 8.64
C TYR A 91 0.80 -4.32 9.27
N TRP A 92 0.79 -4.20 10.60
CA TRP A 92 -0.35 -3.73 11.41
C TRP A 92 -1.07 -2.52 10.80
N PHE A 93 -0.33 -1.47 10.44
CA PHE A 93 -0.90 -0.25 9.89
C PHE A 93 -1.50 -0.39 8.48
N ARG A 94 -0.99 -1.32 7.66
CA ARG A 94 -1.58 -1.60 6.34
C ARG A 94 -2.88 -2.39 6.48
N HIS A 95 -2.92 -3.33 7.43
CA HIS A 95 -4.16 -4.03 7.77
C HIS A 95 -5.22 -3.06 8.30
N LEU A 96 -4.80 -2.11 9.14
CA LEU A 96 -5.68 -1.09 9.71
C LEU A 96 -6.21 -0.12 8.63
N PHE A 97 -5.37 0.24 7.66
CA PHE A 97 -5.78 1.02 6.49
C PHE A 97 -6.86 0.31 5.67
N VAL A 98 -6.62 -0.96 5.32
CA VAL A 98 -7.58 -1.78 4.56
C VAL A 98 -8.86 -2.00 5.35
N LEU A 99 -8.75 -2.23 6.66
CA LEU A 99 -9.91 -2.33 7.55
C LEU A 99 -10.77 -1.07 7.47
N GLY A 100 -10.17 0.12 7.54
CA GLY A 100 -10.91 1.38 7.45
C GLY A 100 -11.58 1.58 6.09
N LEU A 101 -10.89 1.31 4.97
CA LEU A 101 -11.51 1.38 3.64
C LEU A 101 -12.67 0.38 3.47
N GLN A 102 -12.50 -0.82 4.01
CA GLN A 102 -13.50 -1.87 3.99
C GLN A 102 -14.70 -1.52 4.90
N ALA A 103 -14.47 -0.83 6.02
CA ALA A 103 -15.52 -0.27 6.88
C ALA A 103 -16.29 0.85 6.18
N ILE A 104 -15.62 1.79 5.49
CA ILE A 104 -16.28 2.82 4.66
C ILE A 104 -17.24 2.14 3.67
N TYR A 105 -16.74 1.14 2.93
CA TYR A 105 -17.54 0.40 1.96
C TYR A 105 -18.73 -0.33 2.61
N MET A 106 -18.50 -1.04 3.72
CA MET A 106 -19.58 -1.72 4.45
C MET A 106 -20.66 -0.75 4.92
N ILE A 107 -20.28 0.38 5.52
CA ILE A 107 -21.20 1.40 6.02
C ILE A 107 -22.04 1.98 4.87
N SER A 108 -21.43 2.24 3.71
CA SER A 108 -22.17 2.69 2.52
C SER A 108 -23.16 1.63 2.03
N ILE A 109 -22.77 0.35 1.96
CA ILE A 109 -23.68 -0.73 1.56
C ILE A 109 -24.80 -0.94 2.58
N HIS A 110 -24.52 -0.85 3.89
CA HIS A 110 -25.55 -0.92 4.92
C HIS A 110 -26.56 0.22 4.80
N THR A 111 -26.10 1.43 4.47
CA THR A 111 -26.97 2.59 4.24
C THR A 111 -27.84 2.35 3.02
N LEU A 112 -27.26 1.93 1.90
CA LEU A 112 -27.99 1.61 0.68
C LEU A 112 -29.02 0.49 0.91
N ALA A 113 -28.63 -0.59 1.59
CA ALA A 113 -29.49 -1.70 1.92
C ALA A 113 -30.66 -1.28 2.81
N LEU A 114 -30.42 -0.39 3.77
CA LEU A 114 -31.46 0.16 4.62
C LEU A 114 -32.46 1.01 3.83
N GLU A 115 -31.99 1.89 2.95
CA GLU A 115 -32.87 2.71 2.11
C GLU A 115 -33.69 1.86 1.12
N VAL A 116 -33.09 0.85 0.51
CA VAL A 116 -33.79 -0.13 -0.33
C VAL A 116 -34.82 -0.91 0.49
N PHE A 117 -34.48 -1.32 1.71
CA PHE A 117 -35.39 -2.02 2.61
C PHE A 117 -36.60 -1.17 2.98
N LYS A 118 -36.39 0.12 3.32
CA LYS A 118 -37.47 1.07 3.63
C LYS A 118 -38.39 1.28 2.43
N LEU A 119 -37.83 1.41 1.23
CA LEU A 119 -38.59 1.69 0.01
C LEU A 119 -39.43 0.48 -0.44
N LEU A 120 -38.87 -0.73 -0.37
CA LEU A 120 -39.53 -1.94 -0.88
C LEU A 120 -40.41 -2.65 0.15
N LEU A 121 -40.03 -2.63 1.43
CA LEU A 121 -40.62 -3.48 2.47
C LEU A 121 -40.85 -2.71 3.80
N PRO A 122 -41.54 -1.55 3.79
CA PRO A 122 -41.71 -0.74 5.00
C PRO A 122 -42.44 -1.48 6.12
N GLN A 123 -43.41 -2.35 5.78
CA GLN A 123 -44.14 -3.16 6.75
C GLN A 123 -43.24 -4.20 7.44
N ALA A 124 -42.23 -4.75 6.73
CA ALA A 124 -41.34 -5.75 7.30
C ALA A 124 -40.41 -5.19 8.39
N TRP A 125 -40.09 -3.88 8.32
CA TRP A 125 -39.38 -3.16 9.38
C TRP A 125 -40.19 -3.14 10.67
N MET A 126 -41.47 -2.77 10.59
CA MET A 126 -42.36 -2.66 11.74
C MET A 126 -42.58 -3.99 12.47
N PHE A 127 -42.42 -5.12 11.78
CA PHE A 127 -42.51 -6.46 12.34
C PHE A 127 -41.15 -7.09 12.69
N ASN A 128 -40.07 -6.30 12.78
CA ASN A 128 -38.71 -6.73 13.13
C ASN A 128 -38.19 -7.91 12.28
N ARG A 129 -38.54 -7.96 10.98
CA ARG A 129 -38.14 -9.04 10.05
C ARG A 129 -36.73 -8.83 9.50
N PHE A 130 -35.72 -8.85 10.37
CA PHE A 130 -34.32 -8.56 10.06
C PHE A 130 -33.65 -9.51 9.05
N HIS A 131 -34.11 -10.75 8.90
CA HIS A 131 -33.57 -11.67 7.90
C HIS A 131 -33.66 -11.13 6.46
N LEU A 132 -34.76 -10.45 6.09
CA LEU A 132 -34.92 -9.85 4.77
C LEU A 132 -33.93 -8.71 4.53
N TYR A 133 -33.63 -7.93 5.57
CA TYR A 133 -32.59 -6.90 5.52
C TYR A 133 -31.22 -7.52 5.21
N PHE A 134 -30.84 -8.63 5.87
CA PHE A 134 -29.57 -9.29 5.61
C PHE A 134 -29.48 -9.88 4.19
N VAL A 135 -30.60 -10.37 3.64
CA VAL A 135 -30.64 -10.82 2.25
C VAL A 135 -30.35 -9.65 1.29
N ILE A 136 -31.02 -8.51 1.47
CA ILE A 136 -30.78 -7.31 0.66
C ILE A 136 -29.34 -6.80 0.83
N TYR A 137 -28.83 -6.76 2.06
CA TYR A 137 -27.45 -6.37 2.32
C TYR A 137 -26.45 -7.28 1.60
N LEU A 138 -26.61 -8.61 1.73
CA LEU A 138 -25.71 -9.58 1.10
C LEU A 138 -25.73 -9.47 -0.43
N THR A 139 -26.90 -9.30 -1.04
CA THR A 139 -27.01 -9.15 -2.50
C THR A 139 -26.33 -7.87 -2.98
N LEU A 140 -26.59 -6.73 -2.33
CA LEU A 140 -25.93 -5.46 -2.65
C LEU A 140 -24.41 -5.53 -2.44
N PHE A 141 -23.97 -6.17 -1.35
CA PHE A 141 -22.56 -6.33 -1.04
C PHE A 141 -21.86 -7.17 -2.13
N LEU A 142 -22.43 -8.32 -2.49
CA LEU A 142 -21.86 -9.19 -3.52
C LEU A 142 -21.86 -8.52 -4.90
N LEU A 143 -22.88 -7.71 -5.21
CA LEU A 143 -22.96 -6.94 -6.45
C LEU A 143 -21.87 -5.85 -6.52
N GLY A 144 -21.57 -5.16 -5.41
CA GLY A 144 -20.53 -4.14 -5.35
C GLY A 144 -19.11 -4.71 -5.14
N MET A 145 -18.99 -5.96 -4.68
CA MET A 145 -17.73 -6.66 -4.45
C MET A 145 -16.75 -6.61 -5.63
N PRO A 146 -17.11 -6.90 -6.89
CA PRO A 146 -16.16 -6.87 -8.01
C PRO A 146 -15.51 -5.50 -8.21
N LEU A 147 -16.25 -4.40 -7.98
CA LEU A 147 -15.71 -3.05 -8.07
C LEU A 147 -14.68 -2.81 -6.97
N MET A 148 -15.05 -3.11 -5.72
CA MET A 148 -14.17 -2.94 -4.57
C MET A 148 -12.91 -3.81 -4.67
N MET A 149 -13.03 -5.02 -5.22
CA MET A 149 -11.90 -5.90 -5.50
C MET A 149 -10.95 -5.30 -6.55
N ARG A 150 -11.44 -4.63 -7.58
CA ARG A 150 -10.58 -3.89 -8.54
C ARG A 150 -9.81 -2.76 -7.84
N ILE A 151 -10.48 -2.02 -6.96
CA ILE A 151 -9.89 -0.93 -6.18
C ILE A 151 -8.81 -1.46 -5.22
N LEU A 152 -9.09 -2.54 -4.50
CA LEU A 152 -8.17 -3.12 -3.53
C LEU A 152 -7.00 -3.88 -4.16
N ARG A 153 -7.20 -4.51 -5.33
CA ARG A 153 -6.13 -5.24 -6.04
C ARG A 153 -4.91 -4.36 -6.33
N GLN A 154 -5.17 -3.12 -6.69
CA GLN A 154 -4.17 -2.15 -7.11
C GLN A 154 -3.63 -1.33 -5.93
N LEU A 155 -4.07 -1.61 -4.70
CA LEU A 155 -3.67 -0.85 -3.52
C LEU A 155 -2.21 -1.11 -3.12
N PHE A 156 -1.77 -2.37 -3.24
CA PHE A 156 -0.42 -2.77 -2.88
C PHE A 156 0.25 -3.59 -3.99
N THR A 157 1.43 -3.16 -4.41
CA THR A 157 2.30 -3.93 -5.31
C THR A 157 3.16 -4.90 -4.48
N PRO A 158 3.46 -6.13 -4.96
CA PRO A 158 4.31 -7.07 -4.23
C PRO A 158 5.63 -6.46 -3.73
N ARG A 159 6.26 -5.62 -4.56
CA ARG A 159 7.48 -4.86 -4.21
C ARG A 159 7.29 -3.92 -3.00
N GLN A 160 6.14 -3.26 -2.87
CA GLN A 160 5.85 -2.34 -1.76
C GLN A 160 5.62 -3.11 -0.46
N LEU A 161 5.06 -4.31 -0.57
CA LEU A 161 4.80 -5.16 0.56
C LEU A 161 6.09 -5.83 1.08
N LEU A 162 6.96 -6.28 0.17
CA LEU A 162 8.26 -6.91 0.47
C LEU A 162 9.38 -5.91 0.83
N GLY A 163 9.28 -4.65 0.40
CA GLY A 163 10.27 -3.61 0.67
C GLY A 163 10.33 -3.15 2.13
N LYS A 164 11.36 -2.34 2.46
CA LYS A 164 11.53 -1.72 3.79
C LYS A 164 10.24 -0.98 4.18
N ARG A 165 9.81 -1.15 5.43
CA ARG A 165 8.58 -0.54 5.99
C ARG A 165 8.72 0.98 5.95
N PRO A 166 7.99 1.69 5.09
CA PRO A 166 8.10 3.13 5.06
C PRO A 166 7.26 3.71 6.22
N SER A 167 7.84 4.62 7.01
CA SER A 167 7.26 5.15 8.25
C SER A 167 5.92 5.86 8.05
N PHE A 168 5.59 6.29 6.83
CA PHE A 168 4.33 6.99 6.55
C PHE A 168 3.07 6.16 6.85
N TRP A 169 3.16 4.81 6.84
CA TRP A 169 2.02 3.96 7.16
C TRP A 169 1.53 4.14 8.61
N LEU A 170 2.40 4.53 9.54
CA LEU A 170 2.03 4.82 10.92
C LEU A 170 0.95 5.90 11.00
N TYR A 171 1.09 6.95 10.19
CA TYR A 171 0.17 8.08 10.16
C TYR A 171 -1.03 7.84 9.26
N LEU A 172 -0.80 7.21 8.10
CA LEU A 172 -1.84 7.03 7.09
C LEU A 172 -2.78 5.85 7.40
N GLY A 173 -2.26 4.80 8.03
CA GLY A 173 -2.99 3.60 8.40
C GLY A 173 -4.31 3.87 9.14
N PRO A 174 -4.31 4.68 10.23
CA PRO A 174 -5.52 4.96 11.00
C PRO A 174 -6.53 5.89 10.33
N VAL A 175 -6.15 6.64 9.30
CA VAL A 175 -7.01 7.70 8.74
C VAL A 175 -8.40 7.20 8.32
N PRO A 176 -8.55 6.14 7.50
CA PRO A 176 -9.89 5.71 7.07
C PRO A 176 -10.72 5.13 8.23
N LEU A 177 -10.05 4.56 9.23
CA LEU A 177 -10.72 4.03 10.42
C LEU A 177 -11.21 5.16 11.34
N LEU A 178 -10.41 6.21 11.51
CA LEU A 178 -10.80 7.42 12.25
C LEU A 178 -12.00 8.11 11.59
N LEU A 179 -12.03 8.18 10.26
CA LEU A 179 -13.20 8.68 9.52
C LEU A 179 -14.45 7.84 9.81
N CYS A 180 -14.32 6.51 9.79
CA CYS A 180 -15.43 5.62 10.15
C CYS A 180 -15.87 5.81 11.60
N TYR A 181 -14.93 5.97 12.53
CA TYR A 181 -15.21 6.18 13.94
C TYR A 181 -15.99 7.48 14.18
N TYR A 182 -15.55 8.59 13.56
CA TYR A 182 -16.25 9.88 13.63
C TYR A 182 -17.70 9.75 13.11
N HIS A 183 -17.86 9.09 11.96
CA HIS A 183 -19.15 8.89 11.34
C HIS A 183 -20.04 7.83 12.02
N GLY A 184 -19.46 6.91 12.76
CA GLY A 184 -20.15 5.90 13.57
C GLY A 184 -20.64 6.48 14.90
N ASN A 185 -19.88 7.40 15.49
CA ASN A 185 -20.23 8.07 16.73
C ASN A 185 -21.19 9.26 16.56
N ALA A 186 -21.55 9.61 15.34
CA ALA A 186 -22.49 10.69 15.07
C ALA A 186 -23.96 10.36 15.46
N GLY A 187 -24.21 9.26 16.19
CA GLY A 187 -25.48 8.97 16.85
C GLY A 187 -26.64 8.58 15.93
N TYR A 188 -26.47 8.62 14.61
CA TYR A 188 -27.56 8.34 13.65
C TYR A 188 -28.20 6.96 13.81
N MET A 189 -27.46 6.00 14.36
CA MET A 189 -27.89 4.61 14.49
C MET A 189 -28.59 4.32 15.82
N THR A 190 -28.55 5.26 16.77
CA THR A 190 -29.26 5.20 18.06
C THR A 190 -30.47 6.14 18.09
N LEU A 191 -30.77 6.80 16.97
CA LEU A 191 -31.97 7.61 16.83
C LEU A 191 -33.21 6.71 16.83
N ASP A 192 -34.30 7.22 17.41
CA ASP A 192 -35.58 6.53 17.39
C ASP A 192 -35.99 6.20 15.94
N PRO A 193 -36.59 5.03 15.69
CA PRO A 193 -36.99 4.62 14.35
C PRO A 193 -37.85 5.67 13.64
N SER A 194 -38.78 6.31 14.37
CA SER A 194 -39.63 7.39 13.84
C SER A 194 -38.84 8.57 13.30
N LEU A 195 -37.74 8.96 13.94
CA LEU A 195 -36.84 10.01 13.49
C LEU A 195 -36.02 9.58 12.27
N LEU A 196 -35.65 8.30 12.21
CA LEU A 196 -34.86 7.72 11.13
C LEU A 196 -35.64 7.60 9.80
N PHE A 197 -36.97 7.69 9.85
CA PHE A 197 -37.86 7.79 8.69
C PHE A 197 -38.08 9.22 8.19
N LEU A 198 -37.59 10.27 8.88
CA LEU A 198 -37.73 11.63 8.38
C LEU A 198 -36.93 11.82 7.07
N PRO A 199 -37.53 12.42 6.02
CA PRO A 199 -36.87 12.64 4.74
C PRO A 199 -35.57 13.46 4.86
N SER A 200 -35.53 14.43 5.78
CA SER A 200 -34.37 15.28 6.02
C SER A 200 -33.17 14.49 6.57
N ILE A 201 -33.41 13.58 7.52
CA ILE A 201 -32.38 12.73 8.13
C ILE A 201 -31.92 11.67 7.13
N GLN A 202 -32.82 11.10 6.33
CA GLN A 202 -32.49 10.18 5.24
C GLN A 202 -31.58 10.85 4.20
N LEU A 203 -31.96 12.03 3.71
CA LEU A 203 -31.14 12.76 2.74
C LEU A 203 -29.76 13.09 3.33
N TYR A 204 -29.72 13.59 4.57
CA TYR A 204 -28.47 13.89 5.25
C TYR A 204 -27.57 12.66 5.37
N THR A 205 -28.10 11.53 5.85
CA THR A 205 -27.33 10.30 6.03
C THR A 205 -26.81 9.77 4.70
N VAL A 206 -27.62 9.74 3.64
CA VAL A 206 -27.18 9.34 2.30
C VAL A 206 -26.07 10.27 1.79
N VAL A 207 -26.25 11.59 1.87
CA VAL A 207 -25.26 12.57 1.41
C VAL A 207 -23.94 12.41 2.17
N THR A 208 -23.97 12.34 3.50
CA THR A 208 -22.78 12.16 4.32
C THR A 208 -22.04 10.85 3.97
N ARG A 209 -22.78 9.78 3.70
CA ARG A 209 -22.20 8.46 3.38
C ARG A 209 -21.65 8.41 1.94
N CYS A 210 -22.25 9.14 1.01
CA CYS A 210 -21.71 9.36 -0.33
C CYS A 210 -20.41 10.17 -0.29
N VAL A 211 -20.37 11.25 0.48
CA VAL A 211 -19.14 12.04 0.69
C VAL A 211 -18.05 11.17 1.31
N LEU A 212 -18.37 10.36 2.32
CA LEU A 212 -17.41 9.43 2.94
C LEU A 212 -16.84 8.43 1.93
N LEU A 213 -17.69 7.89 1.04
CA LEU A 213 -17.25 6.98 -0.01
C LEU A 213 -16.33 7.68 -1.03
N LEU A 214 -16.66 8.91 -1.43
CA LEU A 214 -15.80 9.74 -2.29
C LEU A 214 -14.44 10.02 -1.64
N VAL A 215 -14.43 10.39 -0.35
CA VAL A 215 -13.18 10.58 0.41
C VAL A 215 -12.37 9.28 0.46
N GLY A 216 -13.01 8.14 0.69
CA GLY A 216 -12.36 6.83 0.64
C GLY A 216 -11.73 6.53 -0.74
N LEU A 217 -12.43 6.85 -1.83
CA LEU A 217 -11.90 6.70 -3.19
C LEU A 217 -10.71 7.63 -3.44
N PHE A 218 -10.81 8.90 -3.06
CA PHE A 218 -9.71 9.85 -3.20
C PHE A 218 -8.48 9.42 -2.39
N LEU A 219 -8.65 8.93 -1.16
CA LEU A 219 -7.55 8.39 -0.36
C LEU A 219 -6.82 7.26 -1.09
N VAL A 220 -7.56 6.34 -1.73
CA VAL A 220 -6.95 5.27 -2.52
C VAL A 220 -6.20 5.83 -3.72
N MET A 221 -6.77 6.80 -4.45
CA MET A 221 -6.10 7.43 -5.60
C MET A 221 -4.83 8.17 -5.18
N SER A 222 -4.91 9.02 -4.16
CA SER A 222 -3.77 9.78 -3.64
C SER A 222 -2.61 8.89 -3.18
N ILE A 223 -2.91 7.74 -2.56
CA ILE A 223 -1.89 6.78 -2.16
C ILE A 223 -1.21 6.15 -3.37
N ARG A 224 -1.98 5.76 -4.37
CA ARG A 224 -1.41 5.16 -5.58
C ARG A 224 -0.49 6.14 -6.29
N ASP A 225 -0.95 7.36 -6.48
CA ASP A 225 -0.18 8.41 -7.13
C ASP A 225 1.06 8.77 -6.30
N GLY A 226 0.91 8.91 -4.99
CA GLY A 226 2.02 9.18 -4.07
C GLY A 226 3.08 8.08 -4.12
N ILE A 227 2.70 6.81 -4.13
CA ILE A 227 3.69 5.73 -4.23
C ILE A 227 4.36 5.69 -5.61
N LEU A 228 3.61 5.92 -6.69
CA LEU A 228 4.18 6.01 -8.04
C LEU A 228 5.18 7.16 -8.16
N GLN A 229 4.88 8.33 -7.57
CA GLN A 229 5.79 9.47 -7.52
C GLN A 229 7.06 9.15 -6.75
N VAL A 230 6.95 8.54 -5.57
CA VAL A 230 8.12 8.14 -4.77
C VAL A 230 9.00 7.14 -5.52
N GLN A 231 8.41 6.17 -6.22
CA GLN A 231 9.17 5.22 -7.05
C GLN A 231 9.91 5.92 -8.19
N LYS A 232 9.25 6.85 -8.89
CA LYS A 232 9.89 7.66 -9.93
C LYS A 232 11.05 8.47 -9.36
N MET A 233 10.86 9.10 -8.20
CA MET A 233 11.89 9.88 -7.51
C MET A 233 13.11 9.03 -7.14
N PHE A 234 12.90 7.81 -6.61
CA PHE A 234 14.00 6.89 -6.32
C PHE A 234 14.78 6.50 -7.57
N CYS A 235 14.09 6.15 -8.66
CA CYS A 235 14.73 5.80 -9.93
C CYS A 235 15.53 6.98 -10.51
N LEU A 236 14.98 8.20 -10.45
CA LEU A 236 15.68 9.41 -10.88
C LEU A 236 16.92 9.69 -10.01
N LYS A 237 16.82 9.51 -8.70
CA LYS A 237 17.95 9.69 -7.78
C LYS A 237 19.07 8.66 -8.05
N GLU A 238 18.71 7.41 -8.30
CA GLU A 238 19.67 6.36 -8.64
C GLU A 238 20.40 6.66 -9.95
N ARG A 239 19.68 7.11 -10.99
CA ARG A 239 20.28 7.57 -12.25
C ARG A 239 21.19 8.78 -12.06
N ASN A 240 20.78 9.76 -11.26
CA ASN A 240 21.62 10.94 -10.97
C ASN A 240 22.92 10.55 -10.26
N LEU A 241 22.87 9.60 -9.32
CA LEU A 241 24.08 9.09 -8.66
C LEU A 241 25.01 8.39 -9.66
N GLN A 242 24.48 7.55 -10.55
CA GLN A 242 25.27 6.90 -11.61
C GLN A 242 25.91 7.92 -12.55
N LEU A 243 25.16 8.95 -12.97
CA LEU A 243 25.69 10.03 -13.80
C LEU A 243 26.80 10.82 -13.09
N GLN A 244 26.64 11.08 -11.78
CA GLN A 244 27.64 11.78 -10.99
C GLN A 244 28.94 10.98 -10.86
N GLU A 245 28.83 9.66 -10.70
CA GLU A 245 29.98 8.75 -10.69
C GLU A 245 30.71 8.75 -12.05
N GLN A 246 29.96 8.67 -13.16
CA GLN A 246 30.54 8.76 -14.51
C GLN A 246 31.24 10.10 -14.77
N LEU A 247 30.66 11.22 -14.32
CA LEU A 247 31.29 12.54 -14.44
C LEU A 247 32.59 12.64 -13.64
N THR A 248 32.64 11.99 -12.47
CA THR A 248 33.85 11.97 -11.64
C THR A 248 34.96 11.16 -12.33
N GLN A 249 34.64 9.99 -12.88
CA GLN A 249 35.58 9.19 -13.66
C GLN A 249 36.12 9.92 -14.90
N LEU A 250 35.25 10.64 -15.63
CA LEU A 250 35.68 11.44 -16.78
C LEU A 250 36.58 12.61 -16.38
N ASN A 251 36.30 13.24 -15.24
CA ASN A 251 37.13 14.32 -14.72
C ASN A 251 38.52 13.80 -14.33
N ASP A 252 38.60 12.67 -13.63
CA ASP A 252 39.87 12.04 -13.25
C ASP A 252 40.69 11.65 -14.49
N TYR A 253 40.03 11.10 -15.51
CA TYR A 253 40.65 10.80 -16.80
C TYR A 253 41.20 12.08 -17.47
N ALA A 254 40.41 13.16 -17.52
CA ALA A 254 40.85 14.43 -18.11
C ALA A 254 42.05 15.05 -17.35
N VAL A 255 42.10 14.90 -16.03
CA VAL A 255 43.25 15.33 -15.22
C VAL A 255 44.50 14.50 -15.56
N SER A 256 44.38 13.17 -15.63
CA SER A 256 45.49 12.29 -16.01
C SER A 256 46.02 12.62 -17.42
N LEU A 257 45.12 12.86 -18.37
CA LEU A 257 45.50 13.20 -19.74
C LEU A 257 46.19 14.56 -19.84
N ARG A 258 45.78 15.54 -19.03
CA ARG A 258 46.50 16.83 -18.91
C ARG A 258 47.89 16.65 -18.31
N GLN A 259 48.07 15.72 -17.38
CA GLN A 259 49.36 15.44 -16.77
C GLN A 259 50.32 14.80 -17.79
N GLU A 260 49.85 13.76 -18.49
CA GLU A 260 50.58 13.12 -19.61
C GLU A 260 50.96 14.13 -20.70
N GLN A 261 50.04 15.03 -21.07
CA GLN A 261 50.35 16.09 -22.04
C GLN A 261 51.45 17.04 -21.55
N LYS A 262 51.48 17.38 -20.25
CA LYS A 262 52.56 18.21 -19.68
C LYS A 262 53.89 17.46 -19.71
N GLU A 263 53.90 16.18 -19.35
CA GLU A 263 55.11 15.35 -19.38
C GLU A 263 55.65 15.19 -20.81
N LEU A 264 54.78 14.94 -21.79
CA LEU A 264 55.14 14.90 -23.20
C LEU A 264 55.65 16.25 -23.72
N ALA A 265 55.10 17.37 -23.25
CA ALA A 265 55.57 18.70 -23.62
C ALA A 265 56.99 18.97 -23.09
N ILE A 266 57.28 18.55 -21.85
CA ILE A 266 58.61 18.62 -21.24
C ILE A 266 59.59 17.74 -22.03
N LEU A 267 59.24 16.48 -22.27
CA LEU A 267 60.07 15.55 -23.06
C LEU A 267 60.38 16.10 -24.46
N ARG A 268 59.39 16.68 -25.13
CA ARG A 268 59.57 17.29 -26.46
C ARG A 268 60.45 18.53 -26.43
N HIS A 269 60.37 19.32 -25.37
CA HIS A 269 61.23 20.48 -25.17
C HIS A 269 62.68 20.04 -24.95
N ASP A 270 62.90 19.08 -24.06
CA ASP A 270 64.24 18.55 -23.73
C ASP A 270 64.87 17.85 -24.92
N SER A 271 64.09 17.03 -25.66
CA SER A 271 64.58 16.36 -26.87
C SER A 271 65.01 17.38 -27.93
N ARG A 272 64.26 18.48 -28.11
CA ARG A 272 64.63 19.57 -29.03
C ARG A 272 65.91 20.28 -28.58
N HIS A 273 66.06 20.51 -27.28
CA HIS A 273 67.27 21.14 -26.72
C HIS A 273 68.51 20.25 -26.94
N GLN A 274 68.40 18.96 -26.63
CA GLN A 274 69.47 17.98 -26.83
C GLN A 274 69.87 17.86 -28.31
N LEU A 275 68.89 17.80 -29.22
CA LEU A 275 69.15 17.78 -30.66
C LEU A 275 69.86 19.04 -31.16
N ARG A 276 69.52 20.22 -30.62
CA ARG A 276 70.22 21.47 -30.95
C ARG A 276 71.65 21.48 -30.45
N MET A 277 71.89 21.07 -29.19
CA MET A 277 73.27 20.95 -28.68
C MET A 277 74.10 19.94 -29.49
N LEU A 278 73.51 18.81 -29.88
CA LEU A 278 74.17 17.82 -30.74
C LEU A 278 74.54 18.43 -32.10
N ALA A 279 73.61 19.15 -32.73
CA ALA A 279 73.86 19.82 -34.00
C ALA A 279 74.97 20.87 -33.89
N GLU A 280 74.98 21.66 -32.82
CA GLU A 280 75.98 22.70 -32.56
C GLU A 280 77.38 22.10 -32.27
N LEU A 281 77.46 20.98 -31.54
CA LEU A 281 78.73 20.26 -31.31
C LEU A 281 79.30 19.66 -32.60
N VAL A 282 78.44 19.17 -33.49
CA VAL A 282 78.82 18.62 -34.80
C VAL A 282 79.26 19.73 -35.76
N GLU A 283 78.53 20.85 -35.82
CA GLU A 283 78.90 22.02 -36.65
C GLU A 283 80.24 22.62 -36.24
N ASN A 284 80.53 22.67 -34.93
CA ASN A 284 81.79 23.20 -34.40
C ASN A 284 82.97 22.19 -34.46
N GLY A 285 82.76 20.99 -35.02
CA GLY A 285 83.83 19.99 -35.22
C GLY A 285 84.26 19.21 -33.97
N HIS A 286 83.51 19.30 -32.86
CA HIS A 286 83.81 18.61 -31.60
C HIS A 286 83.24 17.17 -31.59
N TYR A 287 83.67 16.35 -32.56
CA TYR A 287 83.07 15.03 -32.82
C TYR A 287 83.16 14.05 -31.64
N ARG A 288 84.23 14.10 -30.83
CA ARG A 288 84.38 13.24 -29.63
C ARG A 288 83.37 13.57 -28.52
N GLU A 289 83.00 14.83 -28.36
CA GLU A 289 82.04 15.27 -27.33
C GLU A 289 80.61 15.01 -27.78
N ALA A 290 80.32 15.15 -29.08
CA ALA A 290 79.04 14.74 -29.67
C ALA A 290 78.78 13.23 -29.52
N GLU A 291 79.80 12.39 -29.72
CA GLU A 291 79.71 10.94 -29.54
C GLU A 291 79.47 10.54 -28.07
N GLN A 292 80.12 11.20 -27.11
CA GLN A 292 79.84 11.00 -25.69
C GLN A 292 78.44 11.43 -25.28
N LEU A 293 77.92 12.52 -25.86
CA LEU A 293 76.55 12.98 -25.61
C LEU A 293 75.52 11.98 -26.17
N LEU A 294 75.75 11.44 -27.37
CA LEU A 294 74.93 10.38 -27.97
C LEU A 294 74.90 9.10 -27.13
N LEU A 295 76.05 8.66 -26.62
CA LEU A 295 76.13 7.48 -25.75
C LEU A 295 75.35 7.67 -24.44
N ARG A 296 75.43 8.85 -23.82
CA ARG A 296 74.62 9.17 -22.62
C ARG A 296 73.12 9.17 -22.91
N LEU A 297 72.70 9.73 -24.03
CA LEU A 297 71.28 9.75 -24.44
C LEU A 297 70.75 8.33 -24.69
N GLN A 298 71.56 7.46 -25.29
CA GLN A 298 71.22 6.04 -25.44
C GLN A 298 71.10 5.33 -24.08
N GLU A 299 72.01 5.58 -23.14
CA GLU A 299 71.92 5.00 -21.79
C GLU A 299 70.68 5.48 -21.01
N GLU A 300 70.30 6.76 -21.15
CA GLU A 300 69.09 7.31 -20.51
C GLU A 300 67.80 6.74 -21.12
N MET A 301 67.77 6.48 -22.43
CA MET A 301 66.61 5.85 -23.10
C MET A 301 66.42 4.37 -22.74
N VAL A 302 67.49 3.66 -22.34
CA VAL A 302 67.42 2.24 -21.97
C VAL A 302 67.05 2.04 -20.49
N LYS A 303 67.25 3.06 -19.64
CA LYS A 303 66.98 3.02 -18.20
C LYS A 303 65.58 3.53 -17.79
N LYS A 304 64.86 4.21 -18.68
CA LYS A 304 63.47 4.67 -18.49
C LYS A 304 62.47 3.66 -19.04
#